data_AF-A0A1F5AT47-F1
#
_entry.id   AF-A0A1F5AT47-F1
#
_cell.length_a   1.000
_cell.length_b   1.000
_cell.length_c   1.000
_cell.angle_alpha   90.00
_cell.angle_beta   90.00
_cell.angle_gamma   90.00
#
_symmetry.space_group_name_H-M   'P 1'
#
loop_
_entity.id
_entity.type
_entity.pdbx_description
1 polymer ?
#
loop_
_entity_poly.entity_id
_entity_poly.type
_entity_poly.pdbx_seq_one_letter_code
_entity_poly.pdbx_strand_id
1 'polypeptide(L)'
;MSVGERRERERRNGRGGRRWLGAGLALLLVVFLITTLFGKKGFLEIRRARRAQHSFLMEKQRLEEEKQRLEREIRRLETDPQAVELEARDKLWLMRPDEIVIVDPKK
;
A
#
# COMPACT_ATOMS: atom_id res chain seq x y z
N MET A 1 -16.62 -79.31 2.75
CA MET A 1 -16.15 -77.95 2.40
C MET A 1 -16.60 -77.64 0.98
N SER A 2 -17.50 -76.68 0.81
CA SER A 2 -18.16 -76.38 -0.47
C SER A 2 -17.60 -75.11 -1.10
N VAL A 3 -17.44 -75.14 -2.42
CA VAL A 3 -16.89 -74.10 -3.30
C VAL A 3 -17.63 -72.74 -3.17
N GLY A 4 -18.83 -72.73 -2.57
CA GLY A 4 -19.64 -71.53 -2.36
C GLY A 4 -19.06 -70.50 -1.37
N GLU A 5 -18.34 -70.92 -0.32
CA GLU A 5 -17.94 -70.02 0.76
C GLU A 5 -16.74 -69.10 0.41
N ARG A 6 -15.99 -69.41 -0.65
CA ARG A 6 -14.84 -68.58 -1.06
C ARG A 6 -15.25 -67.27 -1.72
N ARG A 7 -16.46 -67.16 -2.29
CA ARG A 7 -16.89 -65.98 -3.06
C ARG A 7 -17.43 -64.82 -2.21
N GLU A 8 -17.78 -65.06 -0.94
CA GLU A 8 -18.36 -64.01 -0.09
C GLU A 8 -17.33 -63.13 0.62
N ARG A 9 -16.10 -63.63 0.83
CA ARG A 9 -15.07 -62.88 1.56
C ARG A 9 -14.47 -61.72 0.76
N GLU A 10 -14.47 -61.78 -0.58
CA GLU A 10 -13.90 -60.70 -1.41
C GLU A 10 -14.82 -59.47 -1.54
N ARG A 11 -16.14 -59.62 -1.36
CA ARG A 11 -17.10 -58.52 -1.55
C ARG A 11 -17.17 -57.53 -0.39
N ARG A 12 -16.56 -57.85 0.75
CA ARG A 12 -16.65 -57.03 1.97
C ARG A 12 -15.53 -55.97 2.07
N ASN A 13 -14.43 -56.12 1.33
CA ASN A 13 -13.25 -55.26 1.52
C ASN A 13 -13.18 -54.01 0.62
N GLY A 14 -14.07 -53.86 -0.37
CA GLY A 14 -14.04 -52.74 -1.32
C GLY A 14 -14.75 -51.45 -0.85
N ARG A 15 -15.44 -51.48 0.30
CA ARG A 15 -16.31 -50.37 0.75
C ARG A 15 -15.62 -49.42 1.73
N GLY A 16 -14.59 -49.88 2.45
CA GLY A 16 -13.81 -49.07 3.40
C GLY A 16 -12.86 -48.11 2.71
N GLY A 17 -12.00 -48.61 1.81
CA GLY A 17 -10.98 -47.80 1.13
C GLY A 17 -11.53 -46.63 0.31
N ARG A 18 -12.71 -46.81 -0.29
CA ARG A 18 -13.38 -45.77 -1.09
C ARG A 18 -13.85 -44.57 -0.25
N ARG A 19 -14.14 -44.78 1.05
CA ARG A 19 -14.46 -43.70 2.00
C ARG A 19 -13.21 -42.92 2.40
N TRP A 20 -12.08 -43.61 2.61
CA TRP A 20 -10.79 -42.98 2.90
C TRP A 20 -10.25 -42.19 1.70
N LEU A 21 -10.45 -42.68 0.48
CA LEU A 21 -10.16 -41.93 -0.75
C LEU A 21 -11.02 -40.65 -0.86
N GLY A 22 -12.32 -40.75 -0.57
CA GLY A 22 -13.21 -39.58 -0.55
C GLY A 22 -12.83 -38.56 0.53
N ALA A 23 -12.47 -39.03 1.72
CA ALA A 23 -12.02 -38.18 2.82
C ALA A 23 -10.69 -37.47 2.50
N GLY A 24 -9.73 -38.18 1.88
CA GLY A 24 -8.48 -37.59 1.41
C GLY A 24 -8.70 -36.50 0.36
N LEU A 25 -9.59 -36.75 -0.61
CA LEU A 25 -9.94 -35.76 -1.63
C LEU A 25 -10.64 -34.52 -1.04
N ALA A 26 -11.55 -34.73 -0.08
CA ALA A 26 -12.22 -33.64 0.62
C ALA A 26 -11.22 -32.78 1.43
N LEU A 27 -10.28 -33.41 2.12
CA LEU A 27 -9.22 -32.71 2.85
C LEU A 27 -8.35 -31.87 1.90
N LEU A 28 -7.96 -32.45 0.76
CA LEU A 28 -7.20 -31.74 -0.28
C LEU A 28 -7.95 -30.53 -0.81
N LEU A 29 -9.26 -30.65 -1.07
CA LEU A 29 -10.10 -29.53 -1.50
C LEU A 29 -10.21 -28.44 -0.44
N VAL A 30 -10.33 -28.80 0.84
CA VAL A 30 -10.37 -27.83 1.95
C VAL A 30 -9.03 -27.10 2.08
N VAL A 31 -7.91 -27.82 2.02
CA VAL A 31 -6.57 -27.20 2.02
C VAL A 31 -6.38 -26.32 0.78
N PHE A 32 -6.89 -26.72 -0.38
CA PHE A 32 -6.83 -25.92 -1.61
C PHE A 32 -7.67 -24.64 -1.49
N LEU A 33 -8.87 -24.72 -0.92
CA LEU A 33 -9.72 -23.57 -0.62
C LEU A 33 -9.04 -22.62 0.36
N ILE A 34 -8.47 -23.14 1.46
CA ILE A 34 -7.75 -22.34 2.45
C ILE A 34 -6.52 -21.69 1.81
N THR A 35 -5.71 -22.42 1.05
CA THR A 35 -4.51 -21.85 0.41
C THR A 35 -4.84 -20.88 -0.73
N THR A 36 -5.96 -21.03 -1.42
CA THR A 36 -6.42 -20.07 -2.43
C THR A 36 -7.00 -18.80 -1.80
N LEU A 37 -7.71 -18.93 -0.68
CA LEU A 37 -8.30 -17.80 0.05
C LEU A 37 -7.29 -17.07 0.95
N PHE A 38 -6.37 -17.80 1.60
CA PHE A 38 -5.40 -17.31 2.59
C PHE A 38 -3.92 -17.41 2.16
N GLY A 39 -3.61 -17.93 0.97
CA GLY A 39 -2.22 -18.01 0.49
C GLY A 39 -1.61 -16.63 0.22
N LYS A 40 -0.30 -16.59 0.00
CA LYS A 40 0.57 -15.39 -0.22
C LYS A 40 0.20 -14.50 -1.45
N LYS A 41 -0.96 -14.78 -2.07
CA LYS A 41 -1.61 -14.04 -3.17
C LYS A 41 -3.14 -14.05 -3.00
N GLY A 42 -3.65 -14.24 -1.79
CA GLY A 42 -5.07 -14.35 -1.51
C GLY A 42 -5.79 -13.05 -1.83
N PHE A 43 -7.07 -13.15 -2.21
CA PHE A 43 -7.94 -12.03 -2.62
C PHE A 43 -7.93 -10.85 -1.61
N LEU A 44 -7.66 -11.15 -0.34
CA LEU A 44 -7.51 -10.18 0.75
C LEU A 44 -6.27 -9.27 0.61
N GLU A 45 -5.16 -9.83 0.13
CA GLU A 45 -3.88 -9.13 -0.06
C GLU A 45 -3.94 -8.23 -1.30
N ILE A 46 -4.62 -8.66 -2.37
CA ILE A 46 -4.89 -7.85 -3.57
C ILE A 46 -5.73 -6.61 -3.22
N ARG A 47 -6.69 -6.73 -2.29
CA ARG A 47 -7.50 -5.58 -1.86
C ARG A 47 -6.72 -4.58 -1.00
N ARG A 48 -5.81 -5.06 -0.14
CA ARG A 48 -4.92 -4.18 0.64
C ARG A 48 -3.86 -3.52 -0.23
N ALA A 49 -3.26 -4.28 -1.15
CA ALA A 49 -2.28 -3.78 -2.11
C ALA A 49 -2.89 -2.69 -3.01
N ARG A 50 -4.13 -2.84 -3.49
CA ARG A 50 -4.81 -1.79 -4.27
C ARG A 50 -5.09 -0.51 -3.47
N ARG A 51 -5.46 -0.62 -2.19
CA ARG A 51 -5.70 0.57 -1.36
C ARG A 51 -4.42 1.34 -1.07
N ALA A 52 -3.32 0.64 -0.78
CA ALA A 52 -2.01 1.26 -0.60
C ALA A 52 -1.50 1.89 -1.90
N GLN A 53 -1.68 1.24 -3.05
CA GLN A 53 -1.30 1.82 -4.34
C GLN A 53 -2.02 3.14 -4.64
N HIS A 54 -3.31 3.25 -4.27
CA HIS A 54 -4.06 4.48 -4.51
C HIS A 54 -3.60 5.64 -3.59
N SER A 55 -3.28 5.36 -2.32
CA SER A 55 -2.76 6.41 -1.43
C SER A 55 -1.39 6.90 -1.87
N PHE A 56 -0.50 6.01 -2.30
CA PHE A 56 0.82 6.39 -2.81
C PHE A 56 0.76 7.20 -4.11
N LEU A 57 -0.19 6.90 -5.00
CA LEU A 57 -0.39 7.68 -6.23
C LEU A 57 -0.90 9.10 -5.94
N MET A 58 -1.86 9.24 -5.03
CA MET A 58 -2.38 10.55 -4.62
C MET A 58 -1.31 11.38 -3.91
N GLU A 59 -0.54 10.77 -3.02
CA GLU A 59 0.54 11.44 -2.32
C GLU A 59 1.66 11.88 -3.27
N LYS A 60 2.01 11.04 -4.25
CA LYS A 60 2.96 11.40 -5.30
C LYS A 60 2.50 12.61 -6.11
N GLN A 61 1.23 12.64 -6.54
CA GLN A 61 0.69 13.78 -7.29
C GLN A 61 0.75 15.07 -6.47
N ARG A 62 0.34 15.01 -5.20
CA ARG A 62 0.43 16.16 -4.29
C ARG A 62 1.87 16.68 -4.13
N LEU A 63 2.83 15.77 -3.96
CA LEU A 63 4.25 16.13 -3.85
C LEU A 63 4.81 16.73 -5.15
N GLU A 64 4.39 16.23 -6.32
CA GLU A 64 4.79 16.80 -7.61
C GLU A 64 4.24 18.22 -7.80
N GLU A 65 2.98 18.48 -7.43
CA GLU A 65 2.38 19.82 -7.46
C GLU A 65 3.09 20.80 -6.52
N GLU A 66 3.39 20.35 -5.29
CA GLU A 66 4.10 21.16 -4.30
C GLU A 66 5.53 21.47 -4.75
N LYS A 67 6.24 20.48 -5.31
CA LYS A 67 7.55 20.68 -5.91
C LYS A 67 7.50 21.73 -7.02
N GLN A 68 6.56 21.64 -7.94
CA GLN A 68 6.43 22.62 -9.02
C GLN A 68 6.14 24.03 -8.49
N ARG A 69 5.34 24.14 -7.43
CA ARG A 69 5.06 25.43 -6.77
C ARG A 69 6.35 26.02 -6.17
N LEU A 70 7.07 25.23 -5.39
CA LEU A 70 8.32 25.65 -4.76
C LEU A 70 9.38 26.04 -5.79
N GLU A 71 9.52 25.29 -6.88
CA GLU A 71 10.45 25.66 -7.95
C GLU A 71 10.08 26.98 -8.64
N ARG A 72 8.79 27.29 -8.79
CA ARG A 72 8.35 28.60 -9.30
C ARG A 72 8.66 29.72 -8.32
N GLU A 73 8.52 29.45 -7.02
CA GLU A 73 8.85 30.40 -5.95
C GLU A 73 10.35 30.67 -5.89
N ILE A 74 11.18 29.64 -5.91
CA ILE A 74 12.65 29.76 -6.01
C ILE A 74 13.03 30.58 -7.24
N ARG A 75 12.50 30.24 -8.43
CA ARG A 75 12.79 31.01 -9.65
C ARG A 75 12.39 32.48 -9.52
N ARG A 76 11.25 32.79 -8.89
CA ARG A 76 10.85 34.19 -8.64
C ARG A 76 11.80 34.89 -7.69
N LEU A 77 12.20 34.24 -6.60
CA LEU A 77 13.14 34.79 -5.63
C LEU A 77 14.54 34.98 -6.23
N GLU A 78 14.99 34.07 -7.10
CA GLU A 78 16.29 34.17 -7.78
C GLU A 78 16.31 35.24 -8.88
N THR A 79 15.21 35.42 -9.60
CA THR A 79 15.14 36.36 -10.74
C THR A 79 14.75 37.77 -10.34
N ASP A 80 14.07 37.94 -9.20
CA ASP A 80 13.66 39.25 -8.68
C ASP A 80 14.33 39.55 -7.33
N PRO A 81 15.48 40.25 -7.34
CA PRO A 81 16.16 40.64 -6.10
C PRO A 81 15.30 41.54 -5.19
N GLN A 82 14.29 42.24 -5.72
CA GLN A 82 13.38 43.05 -4.88
C GLN A 82 12.41 42.18 -4.08
N ALA A 83 12.04 41.00 -4.59
CA ALA A 83 11.19 40.06 -3.86
C ALA A 83 11.89 39.50 -2.61
N VAL A 84 13.19 39.23 -2.72
CA VAL A 84 14.02 38.79 -1.58
C VAL A 84 14.26 39.94 -0.60
N GLU A 85 14.52 41.15 -1.10
CA GLU A 85 14.76 42.34 -0.27
C GLU A 85 13.55 42.66 0.63
N LEU A 86 12.32 42.54 0.13
CA LEU A 86 11.11 42.80 0.91
C LEU A 86 10.95 41.80 2.08
N GLU A 87 11.12 40.50 1.81
CA GLU A 87 11.03 39.45 2.82
C GLU A 87 12.17 39.56 3.86
N ALA A 88 13.37 39.91 3.40
CA ALA A 88 14.54 40.14 4.25
C ALA A 88 14.34 41.37 5.17
N ARG A 89 13.70 42.44 4.68
CA ARG A 89 13.38 43.63 5.47
C ARG A 89 12.30 43.33 6.52
N ASP A 90 11.24 42.61 6.14
CA ASP A 90 10.09 42.38 7.02
C ASP A 90 10.37 41.30 8.08
N LYS A 91 11.02 40.18 7.71
CA LYS A 91 11.26 39.06 8.63
C LYS A 91 12.61 39.11 9.33
N LEU A 92 13.64 39.62 8.66
CA LEU A 92 15.02 39.55 9.15
C LEU A 92 15.56 40.92 9.56
N TRP A 93 14.77 42.00 9.41
CA TRP A 93 15.19 43.37 9.71
C TRP A 93 16.51 43.74 9.01
N LEU A 94 16.77 43.16 7.83
CA LEU A 94 17.97 43.43 7.05
C LEU A 94 17.84 44.79 6.35
N MET A 95 18.86 45.63 6.50
CA MET A 95 18.89 47.03 6.04
C MET A 95 20.22 47.30 5.34
N ARG A 96 20.23 48.24 4.40
CA ARG A 96 21.51 48.70 3.86
C ARG A 96 22.26 49.54 4.91
N PRO A 97 23.60 49.59 4.88
CA PRO A 97 24.39 50.36 5.84
C PRO A 97 24.05 51.86 5.91
N ASP A 98 23.41 52.40 4.86
CA ASP A 98 23.05 53.80 4.67
C ASP A 98 21.57 54.13 4.98
N GLU A 99 20.78 53.18 5.49
CA GLU A 99 19.35 53.37 5.77
C GLU A 99 19.05 53.66 7.25
N ILE A 100 18.06 54.53 7.51
CA ILE A 100 17.58 54.89 8.85
C ILE A 100 16.20 54.25 9.07
N VAL A 101 16.04 53.48 10.15
CA VAL A 101 14.76 52.83 10.49
C VAL A 101 14.00 53.58 11.57
N ILE A 102 12.73 53.84 11.28
CA ILE A 102 11.77 54.47 12.19
C ILE A 102 10.79 53.38 12.64
N VAL A 103 10.87 52.98 13.89
CA VAL A 103 9.92 52.03 14.50
C VAL A 103 8.88 52.82 15.27
N ASP A 104 7.60 52.65 14.93
CA ASP A 104 6.49 53.24 15.69
C ASP A 104 6.20 52.37 16.93
N PRO A 105 6.38 52.88 18.15
CA PRO A 105 6.21 52.10 19.38
C PRO A 105 4.74 51.75 19.71
N LYS A 106 3.77 52.09 18.85
CA LYS A 106 2.32 51.88 19.11
C LYS A 106 1.66 50.70 18.39
N LYS A 107 2.42 49.70 17.93
CA LYS A 107 1.85 48.45 17.41
C LYS A 107 2.09 47.26 18.32
#